data_AF-A0A7G2JZA9-F1
#
_entry.id   AF-A0A7G2JZA9-F1
#
_cell.length_a   1.000
_cell.length_b   1.000
_cell.length_c   1.000
_cell.angle_alpha   90.00
_cell.angle_beta   90.00
_cell.angle_gamma   90.00
#
_symmetry.space_group_name_H-M   'P 1'
#
loop_
_entity.id
_entity.type
_entity.pdbx_description
1 polymer ?
#
loop_
_entity_poly.entity_id
_entity_poly.type
_entity_poly.pdbx_seq_one_letter_code
_entity_poly.pdbx_strand_id
1 'polypeptide(L)' 'MSNQVQFNAFNFKSSQVRVITDPNQEFWFCGSDVCYILGYKNAPDALAKHCKQGGIAKRYTPTQSGEQEMIFINEPN' A
#
# COMPACT_ATOMS: atom_id res chain seq x y z
N MET A 1 8.67 21.64 -15.32
CA MET A 1 7.74 20.67 -15.95
C MET A 1 7.37 19.65 -14.90
N SER A 2 6.18 19.77 -14.33
CA SER A 2 5.71 18.87 -13.27
C SER A 2 5.34 17.55 -13.92
N ASN A 3 6.20 16.52 -13.77
CA ASN A 3 5.81 15.16 -14.13
C ASN A 3 4.65 14.77 -13.21
N GLN A 4 3.43 14.84 -13.74
CA GLN A 4 2.29 14.21 -13.09
C GLN A 4 2.51 12.70 -13.22
N VAL A 5 3.01 12.09 -12.15
CA VAL A 5 3.05 10.65 -12.01
C VAL A 5 1.61 10.16 -12.05
N GLN A 6 1.23 9.56 -13.17
CA GLN A 6 -0.08 8.95 -13.35
C GLN A 6 -0.04 7.59 -12.65
N PHE A 7 -0.69 7.50 -11.49
CA PHE A 7 -0.80 6.25 -10.74
C PHE A 7 -1.64 5.24 -11.55
N ASN A 8 -1.00 4.20 -12.07
CA ASN A 8 -1.73 3.02 -12.53
C ASN A 8 -2.36 2.37 -11.30
N ALA A 9 -3.67 2.54 -11.15
CA ALA A 9 -4.45 1.85 -10.15
C ALA A 9 -4.32 0.34 -10.39
N PHE A 10 -3.67 -0.38 -9.48
CA PHE A 10 -3.82 -1.82 -9.46
C PHE A 10 -5.26 -2.12 -9.07
N ASN A 11 -6.01 -2.75 -9.98
CA ASN A 11 -7.42 -3.03 -9.79
C ASN A 11 -7.60 -4.54 -9.64
N PHE A 12 -8.10 -4.96 -8.47
CA PHE A 12 -8.49 -6.34 -8.24
C PHE A 12 -10.00 -6.39 -8.02
N LYS A 13 -10.73 -7.02 -8.95
CA LYS A 13 -12.20 -7.17 -8.87
C LYS A 13 -12.94 -5.85 -8.58
N SER A 14 -12.58 -4.79 -9.31
CA SER A 14 -13.10 -3.42 -9.13
C SER A 14 -12.66 -2.70 -7.84
N SER A 15 -11.81 -3.31 -7.02
CA SER A 15 -11.20 -2.67 -5.86
C SER A 15 -9.84 -2.08 -6.22
N GLN A 16 -9.67 -0.79 -5.93
CA GLN A 16 -8.42 -0.09 -6.14
C GLN A 16 -7.44 -0.34 -4.99
N VAL A 17 -6.20 -0.66 -5.33
CA VAL A 17 -5.07 -0.69 -4.38
C VAL A 17 -4.21 0.53 -4.64
N ARG A 18 -3.92 1.31 -3.60
CA ARG A 18 -2.93 2.39 -3.68
C ARG A 18 -1.54 1.79 -3.80
N VAL A 19 -0.80 2.24 -4.81
CA VAL A 19 0.56 1.78 -5.10
C VAL A 19 1.51 2.97 -5.09
N ILE A 20 2.68 2.76 -4.52
CA ILE A 20 3.78 3.71 -4.58
C ILE A 20 5.01 3.01 -5.16
N THR A 21 5.80 3.76 -5.90
CA THR A 21 7.09 3.30 -6.41
C THR A 21 8.18 3.86 -5.52
N ASP A 22 9.14 3.03 -5.13
CA ASP A 22 10.31 3.49 -4.38
C ASP A 22 11.42 4.02 -5.33
N PRO A 23 12.52 4.58 -4.80
CA PRO A 23 13.63 5.05 -5.63
C PRO A 23 14.31 3.97 -6.48
N ASN A 24 14.16 2.69 -6.13
CA ASN A 24 14.70 1.55 -6.87
C ASN A 24 13.75 1.04 -7.95
N GLN A 25 12.62 1.73 -8.18
CA GLN A 25 11.56 1.34 -9.12
C GLN A 25 10.77 0.10 -8.69
N GLU A 26 10.81 -0.27 -7.40
CA GLU A 26 9.99 -1.35 -6.87
C GLU A 26 8.59 -0.85 -6.50
N PHE A 27 7.58 -1.68 -6.77
CA PHE A 27 6.20 -1.40 -6.39
C PHE A 27 5.92 -1.82 -4.95
N TRP A 28 5.23 -0.93 -4.25
CA TRP A 28 4.78 -1.12 -2.89
C TRP A 28 3.27 -0.88 -2.81
N PHE A 29 2.55 -1.82 -2.22
CA PHE A 29 1.09 -1.86 -2.18
C PHE A 29 0.59 -1.46 -0.79
N CYS A 30 -0.44 -0.63 -0.72
CA CYS A 30 -1.02 -0.23 0.55
C CYS A 30 -1.62 -1.46 1.26
N GLY A 31 -1.04 -1.83 2.41
CA GLY A 31 -1.42 -3.03 3.15
C GLY A 31 -2.87 -3.00 3.60
N SER A 32 -3.38 -1.83 3.99
CA SER A 32 -4.79 -1.68 4.39
C SER A 32 -5.76 -1.97 3.24
N ASP A 33 -5.45 -1.53 2.02
CA ASP A 33 -6.30 -1.79 0.84
C ASP A 33 -6.28 -3.28 0.49
N VAL A 34 -5.09 -3.89 0.51
CA VAL A 34 -4.91 -5.33 0.29
C VAL A 34 -5.69 -6.14 1.32
N CYS A 35 -5.54 -5.81 2.61
CA CYS A 35 -6.27 -6.49 3.68
C CYS A 35 -7.79 -6.37 3.53
N TYR A 36 -8.28 -5.18 3.18
CA TYR A 36 -9.70 -4.94 2.95
C TYR A 36 -10.24 -5.80 1.80
N ILE A 37 -9.53 -5.85 0.67
CA ILE A 37 -9.90 -6.64 -0.50
C ILE A 37 -9.92 -8.14 -0.20
N LEU A 38 -8.97 -8.62 0.60
CA LEU A 38 -8.89 -10.02 1.02
C LEU A 38 -9.88 -10.38 2.14
N GLY A 39 -10.59 -9.40 2.71
CA GLY A 39 -11.60 -9.63 3.75
C GLY A 39 -11.05 -9.69 5.18
N TYR A 40 -9.82 -9.23 5.43
CA TYR A 40 -9.27 -9.12 6.78
C TYR A 40 -9.91 -7.95 7.52
N LYS A 41 -10.50 -8.22 8.69
CA LYS A 41 -11.14 -7.19 9.53
C LYS A 41 -10.15 -6.29 10.26
N ASN A 42 -8.98 -6.81 10.61
CA ASN A 42 -7.94 -6.09 11.35
C ASN A 42 -6.64 -6.11 10.54
N ALA A 43 -6.44 -5.07 9.72
CA ALA A 43 -5.28 -4.96 8.84
C ALA A 43 -3.95 -4.95 9.63
N PRO A 44 -3.77 -4.17 10.72
CA PRO A 44 -2.54 -4.24 11.52
C PRO A 44 -2.17 -5.64 12.01
N ASP A 45 -3.16 -6.40 12.51
CA ASP A 45 -2.94 -7.78 12.98
C ASP A 45 -2.60 -8.73 11.82
N ALA A 46 -3.32 -8.63 10.69
CA ALA A 46 -3.06 -9.44 9.51
C ALA A 46 -1.66 -9.19 8.95
N LEU A 47 -1.26 -7.92 8.82
CA LEU A 47 0.08 -7.54 8.36
C LEU A 47 1.15 -8.05 9.32
N ALA A 48 0.95 -7.96 10.64
CA ALA A 48 1.91 -8.44 11.62
C ALA A 48 2.09 -9.97 11.58
N LYS A 49 1.04 -10.73 11.26
CA LYS A 49 1.07 -12.20 11.22
C LYS A 49 1.56 -12.77 9.90
N HIS A 50 1.25 -12.10 8.79
CA HIS A 50 1.43 -12.67 7.45
C HIS A 50 2.55 -12.02 6.64
N CYS A 51 2.97 -10.79 6.99
CA CYS A 51 4.02 -10.10 6.26
C CYS A 51 5.36 -10.18 6.98
N LYS A 52 6.43 -10.34 6.21
CA LYS A 52 7.82 -10.31 6.64
C LYS A 52 8.23 -8.87 6.90
N GLN A 53 8.83 -8.61 8.05
CA GLN A 53 9.28 -7.26 8.46
C GLN A 53 10.17 -6.58 7.39
N GLY A 54 11.01 -7.34 6.68
CA GLY A 54 11.89 -6.80 5.63
C GLY A 54 11.20 -6.32 4.36
N GLY A 55 9.90 -6.58 4.19
CA GLY A 55 9.11 -6.07 3.07
C GLY A 55 7.89 -5.27 3.52
N ILE A 56 7.99 -4.66 4.71
CA ILE A 56 7.01 -3.72 5.25
C ILE A 56 7.67 -2.35 5.37
N ALA A 57 6.97 -1.31 4.91
CA ALA A 57 7.41 0.09 5.05
C ALA A 57 6.27 0.98 5.53
N LYS A 58 6.54 1.87 6.48
CA LYS A 58 5.61 2.92 6.90
C LYS A 58 5.87 4.19 6.10
N ARG A 59 4.83 4.78 5.51
CA ARG A 59 4.93 6.05 4.79
C ARG A 59 3.77 6.98 5.16
N TYR A 60 4.08 8.26 5.36
CA TYR A 60 3.07 9.30 5.45
C TYR A 60 2.48 9.53 4.07
N THR A 61 1.16 9.41 3.97
CA THR A 61 0.39 9.53 2.74
C THR A 61 -0.64 10.64 2.90
N PRO A 62 -0.72 11.59 1.95
CA PRO A 62 -1.74 12.61 1.96
C PRO A 62 -3.14 11.99 1.83
N THR A 63 -4.04 12.36 2.73
CA THR A 63 -5.47 12.03 2.66
C THR A 63 -6.31 13.29 2.75
N GLN A 64 -7.62 13.17 2.52
CA GLN A 64 -8.54 14.30 2.67
C GLN A 64 -8.52 14.89 4.10
N SER A 65 -8.15 14.09 5.10
CA SER A 65 -8.03 14.51 6.50
C SER A 65 -6.60 14.88 6.91
N GLY A 66 -5.68 15.04 5.96
CA GLY A 66 -4.27 15.34 6.20
C GLY A 66 -3.35 14.14 6.00
N GLU A 67 -2.08 14.30 6.38
CA GLU A 67 -1.07 13.24 6.31
C GLU A 67 -1.40 12.11 7.29
N GLN A 68 -1.43 10.87 6.79
CA GLN A 68 -1.66 9.68 7.60
C GLN A 68 -0.53 8.67 7.40
N GLU A 69 -0.05 8.09 8.50
CA GLU A 69 0.89 6.98 8.43
C GLU A 69 0.16 5.72 7.93
N MET A 70 0.65 5.15 6.84
CA MET A 70 0.13 3.91 6.27
C MET A 70 1.24 2.89 6.08
N ILE A 71 0.87 1.61 6.18
CA ILE A 71 1.78 0.50 5.93
C ILE A 71 1.67 0.10 4.47
N PHE A 72 2.82 -0.05 3.82
CA PHE A 72 2.96 -0.60 2.49
C PHE A 72 3.76 -1.90 2.53
N ILE A 73 3.40 -2.84 1.66
CA ILE A 73 4.07 -4.13 1.49
C ILE A 73 4.66 -4.22 0.08
N ASN A 74 5.83 -4.83 -0.05
CA ASN A 74 6.43 -5.11 -1.36
C ASN A 74 5.83 -6.38 -1.99
N GLU A 75 6.10 -6.62 -3.28
CA GLU A 75 5.57 -7.79 -4.01
C GLU A 75 5.97 -9.16 -3.42
N PRO A 76 7.16 -9.36 -2.83
CA PRO A 76 7.50 -10.62 -2.15
C PRO A 76 6.68 -10.96 -0.89
N ASN A 77 5.80 -10.05 -0.41
CA ASN A 77 4.84 -10.27 0.67
C ASN A 77 3.43 -10.47 0.12
#